data_AF-A0A671DRZ0-F1
#
_entry.id   AF-A0A671DRZ0-F1
#
_cell.length_a   1.000
_cell.length_b   1.000
_cell.length_c   1.000
_cell.angle_alpha   90.00
_cell.angle_beta   90.00
_cell.angle_gamma   90.00
#
_symmetry.space_group_name_H-M   'P 1'
#
loop_
_entity.id
_entity.type
_entity.pdbx_description
1 polymer ?
#
loop_
_entity_poly.entity_id
_entity_poly.type
_entity_poly.pdbx_seq_one_letter_code
_entity_poly.pdbx_strand_id
1 'polypeptide(L)'
;MALDLGDVRSGFRHIEVVMFINEEVLNNGGGPDFYLTFRSRPWNEIEDELRSIIADPHVPQATKRACTWSALALNVRVVARQLEQQAYGVSRLQEQMEERETAAWALASQLQRLRKERDLLVSQLRGVREDLRQALNDCESMRRWQPAERWSQEVVTESRPQRLGVQFYNTSSIYCIVCSPPKVSFSSITICLMHFTLF
;
A
#
# COMPACT_ATOMS: atom_id res chain seq x y z
N MET A 1 30.09 -24.17 -36.43
CA MET A 1 28.97 -24.93 -35.83
C MET A 1 27.72 -24.07 -35.91
N ALA A 2 26.58 -24.65 -36.27
CA ALA A 2 25.31 -23.94 -36.39
C ALA A 2 24.78 -23.48 -35.02
N LEU A 3 24.80 -24.35 -34.02
CA LEU A 3 24.47 -24.08 -32.63
C LEU A 3 25.72 -23.92 -31.78
N ASP A 4 25.72 -22.95 -30.87
CA ASP A 4 26.74 -22.83 -29.83
C ASP A 4 26.42 -23.78 -28.68
N LEU A 5 27.36 -24.67 -28.34
CA LEU A 5 27.23 -25.64 -27.26
C LEU A 5 27.16 -24.97 -25.88
N GLY A 6 27.65 -23.73 -25.76
CA GLY A 6 27.58 -22.93 -24.54
C GLY A 6 26.32 -22.07 -24.41
N ASP A 7 25.43 -22.04 -25.42
CA ASP A 7 24.23 -21.21 -25.36
C ASP A 7 23.19 -21.84 -24.43
N VAL A 8 23.19 -21.37 -23.17
CA VAL A 8 22.21 -21.72 -22.14
C VAL A 8 20.78 -21.37 -22.58
N ARG A 9 20.62 -20.46 -23.54
CA ARG A 9 19.34 -19.98 -24.05
C ARG A 9 18.92 -20.70 -25.34
N SER A 10 19.65 -21.73 -25.74
CA SER A 10 19.32 -22.56 -26.91
C SER A 10 18.03 -23.35 -26.73
N GLY A 11 17.61 -23.60 -25.49
CA GLY A 11 16.39 -24.37 -25.16
C GLY A 11 16.58 -25.89 -25.22
N PHE A 12 17.73 -26.37 -25.67
CA PHE A 12 18.03 -27.80 -25.70
C PHE A 12 18.50 -28.29 -24.33
N ARG A 13 17.90 -29.38 -23.86
CA ARG A 13 18.23 -30.00 -22.57
C ARG A 13 19.42 -30.97 -22.65
N HIS A 14 19.68 -31.52 -23.83
CA HIS A 14 20.65 -32.59 -24.06
C HIS A 14 21.71 -32.11 -25.04
N ILE A 15 22.96 -32.09 -24.61
CA ILE A 15 24.08 -31.60 -25.42
C ILE A 15 24.33 -32.50 -26.63
N GLU A 16 24.02 -33.79 -26.51
CA GLU A 16 24.13 -34.79 -27.57
C GLU A 16 23.23 -34.44 -28.77
N VAL A 17 22.04 -33.89 -28.50
CA VAL A 17 21.09 -33.45 -29.53
C VAL A 17 21.64 -32.22 -30.25
N VAL A 18 22.28 -31.29 -29.52
CA VAL A 18 22.91 -30.11 -30.12
C VAL A 18 24.08 -30.50 -31.00
N MET A 19 24.90 -31.46 -30.57
CA MET A 19 25.99 -32.00 -31.39
C MET A 19 25.46 -32.69 -32.65
N PHE A 20 24.44 -33.54 -32.52
CA PHE A 20 23.82 -34.21 -33.66
C PHE A 20 23.25 -33.22 -34.68
N ILE A 21 22.54 -32.19 -34.23
CA ILE A 21 22.00 -31.14 -35.12
C ILE A 21 23.15 -30.39 -35.81
N ASN A 22 24.22 -30.08 -35.08
CA ASN A 22 25.40 -29.44 -35.65
C ASN A 22 26.07 -30.30 -36.74
N GLU A 23 26.23 -31.59 -36.49
CA GLU A 23 26.77 -32.55 -37.44
C GLU A 23 25.86 -32.69 -38.66
N GLU A 24 24.55 -32.82 -38.46
CA GLU A 24 23.59 -32.90 -39.56
C GLU A 24 23.61 -31.64 -40.44
N VAL A 25 23.66 -30.45 -39.86
CA VAL A 25 23.74 -29.21 -40.64
C VAL A 25 25.04 -29.18 -41.45
N LEU A 26 26.18 -29.52 -40.84
CA LEU A 26 27.48 -29.55 -41.52
C LEU A 26 27.54 -30.61 -42.63
N ASN A 27 27.06 -31.82 -42.37
CA ASN A 27 27.06 -32.94 -43.33
C ASN A 27 26.18 -32.65 -44.56
N ASN A 28 25.17 -31.80 -44.41
CA ASN A 28 24.29 -31.38 -45.49
C ASN A 28 24.74 -30.06 -46.16
N GLY A 29 25.98 -29.61 -45.91
CA GLY A 29 26.57 -28.41 -46.52
C GLY A 29 26.11 -27.09 -45.90
N GLY A 30 25.43 -27.13 -44.75
CA GLY A 30 25.01 -25.96 -44.00
C GLY A 30 26.14 -25.37 -43.16
N GLY A 31 26.28 -24.05 -43.22
CA GLY A 31 27.26 -23.29 -42.44
C GLY A 31 26.71 -22.72 -41.13
N PRO A 32 27.57 -22.20 -40.25
CA PRO A 32 27.17 -21.48 -39.04
C PRO A 32 26.36 -20.21 -39.33
N ASP A 33 26.57 -19.62 -40.52
CA ASP A 33 25.94 -18.36 -40.94
C ASP A 33 24.43 -18.40 -40.88
N PHE A 34 23.80 -19.53 -41.21
CA PHE A 34 22.34 -19.62 -41.19
C PHE A 34 21.82 -19.32 -39.78
N TYR A 35 22.19 -20.12 -38.79
CA TYR A 35 21.73 -19.89 -37.41
C TYR A 35 22.14 -18.51 -36.90
N LEU A 36 23.37 -18.06 -37.15
CA LEU A 36 23.85 -16.75 -36.69
C LEU A 36 23.08 -15.57 -37.31
N THR A 37 22.68 -15.66 -38.57
CA THR A 37 21.94 -14.62 -39.29
C THR A 37 20.48 -14.55 -38.84
N PHE A 38 19.86 -15.72 -38.63
CA PHE A 38 18.44 -15.79 -38.29
C PHE A 38 18.15 -15.70 -36.79
N ARG A 39 19.14 -15.90 -35.91
CA ARG A 39 18.92 -15.88 -34.45
C ARG A 39 18.35 -14.57 -33.90
N SER A 40 18.55 -13.46 -34.59
CA SER A 40 18.08 -12.12 -34.17
C SER A 40 16.84 -11.65 -34.91
N ARG A 41 16.39 -12.39 -35.92
CA ARG A 41 15.21 -12.06 -36.72
C ARG A 41 13.95 -12.65 -36.06
N PRO A 42 12.77 -12.04 -36.30
CA PRO A 42 11.52 -12.58 -35.80
C PRO A 42 11.13 -13.84 -36.59
N TRP A 43 10.43 -14.79 -35.94
CA TRP A 43 10.14 -16.11 -36.50
C TRP A 43 9.35 -16.06 -37.82
N ASN A 44 8.41 -15.12 -37.95
CA ASN A 44 7.62 -14.93 -39.17
C ASN A 44 8.49 -14.69 -40.42
N GLU A 45 9.51 -13.83 -40.30
CA GLU A 45 10.43 -13.55 -41.43
C GLU A 45 11.28 -14.78 -41.79
N ILE A 46 11.69 -15.55 -40.78
CA ILE A 46 12.47 -16.78 -40.96
C ILE A 46 11.61 -17.85 -41.65
N GLU A 47 10.34 -17.98 -41.25
CA GLU A 47 9.39 -18.94 -41.81
C GLU A 47 9.08 -18.63 -43.29
N ASP A 48 8.86 -17.36 -43.63
CA ASP A 48 8.64 -16.94 -45.02
C ASP A 48 9.86 -17.26 -45.92
N GLU A 49 11.06 -17.03 -45.41
CA GLU A 49 12.31 -17.30 -46.13
C GLU A 49 12.55 -18.82 -46.28
N LEU A 50 12.32 -19.59 -45.22
CA LEU A 50 12.37 -21.06 -45.26
C LEU A 50 11.38 -21.63 -46.27
N ARG A 51 10.15 -21.09 -46.32
CA ARG A 51 9.14 -21.51 -47.29
C ARG A 51 9.61 -21.30 -48.72
N SER A 52 10.28 -20.17 -49.00
CA SER A 52 10.82 -19.89 -50.33
C SER A 52 11.88 -20.92 -50.76
N ILE A 53 12.79 -21.28 -49.86
CA ILE A 53 13.87 -22.26 -50.09
C ILE A 53 13.31 -23.68 -50.29
N ILE A 54 12.31 -24.06 -49.50
CA ILE A 54 11.71 -25.40 -49.57
C ILE A 54 10.87 -25.56 -50.84
N ALA A 55 10.13 -24.52 -51.22
CA ALA A 55 9.27 -24.51 -52.41
C ALA A 55 10.05 -24.50 -53.72
N ASP A 56 11.30 -24.02 -53.73
CA ASP A 56 12.14 -24.00 -54.92
C ASP A 56 12.63 -25.42 -55.29
N PRO A 57 12.25 -25.97 -56.46
CA PRO A 57 12.73 -27.28 -56.92
C PRO A 57 14.22 -27.28 -57.33
N HIS A 58 14.83 -26.11 -57.59
CA HIS A 58 16.24 -26.00 -57.96
C HIS A 58 17.19 -26.10 -56.77
N VAL A 59 16.68 -25.95 -55.54
CA VAL A 59 17.48 -26.08 -54.33
C VAL A 59 17.81 -27.57 -54.06
N PRO A 60 19.10 -27.92 -53.88
CA PRO A 60 19.50 -29.29 -53.55
C PRO A 60 18.85 -29.81 -52.26
N GLN A 61 18.55 -31.11 -52.22
CA GLN A 61 17.93 -31.74 -51.06
C GLN A 61 18.77 -31.60 -49.79
N ALA A 62 20.10 -31.63 -49.90
CA ALA A 62 21.02 -31.40 -48.78
C ALA A 62 20.77 -30.02 -48.15
N THR A 63 20.69 -28.97 -48.96
CA THR A 63 20.40 -27.61 -48.48
C THR A 63 19.05 -27.54 -47.77
N LYS A 64 18.01 -28.20 -48.30
CA LYS A 64 16.69 -28.27 -47.64
C LYS A 64 16.77 -28.96 -46.27
N ARG A 65 17.56 -30.03 -46.13
CA ARG A 65 17.81 -30.71 -44.85
C ARG A 65 18.56 -29.80 -43.86
N ALA A 66 19.63 -29.14 -44.30
CA ALA A 66 20.37 -28.20 -43.46
C ALA A 66 19.47 -27.05 -42.95
N CYS A 67 18.62 -26.49 -43.83
CA CYS A 67 17.63 -25.48 -43.45
C CYS A 67 16.60 -26.01 -42.45
N THR A 68 16.14 -27.26 -42.60
CA THR A 68 15.17 -27.89 -41.69
C THR A 68 15.73 -28.05 -40.28
N TRP A 69 16.95 -28.57 -40.16
CA TRP A 69 17.63 -28.72 -38.87
C TRP A 69 17.94 -27.38 -38.22
N SER A 70 18.33 -26.39 -39.03
CA SER A 70 18.56 -25.02 -38.53
C SER A 70 17.27 -24.33 -38.10
N ALA A 71 16.14 -24.58 -38.79
CA ALA A 71 14.82 -24.09 -38.41
C ALA A 71 14.32 -24.70 -37.09
N LEU A 72 14.55 -26.01 -36.90
CA LEU A 72 14.27 -26.68 -35.62
C LEU A 72 15.04 -26.02 -34.48
N ALA A 73 16.33 -25.81 -34.68
CA ALA A 73 17.22 -25.14 -33.73
C ALA A 73 16.71 -23.74 -33.33
N LEU A 74 16.29 -22.94 -34.32
CA LEU A 74 15.73 -21.60 -34.09
C LEU A 74 14.40 -21.65 -33.34
N ASN A 75 13.49 -22.55 -33.69
CA ASN A 75 12.20 -22.71 -33.03
C ASN A 75 12.33 -23.09 -31.56
N VAL A 76 13.17 -24.08 -31.24
CA VAL A 76 13.39 -24.51 -29.85
C VAL A 76 13.89 -23.35 -29.00
N ARG A 77 14.77 -22.51 -29.55
CA ARG A 77 15.24 -21.29 -28.88
C ARG A 77 14.14 -20.23 -28.71
N VAL A 78 13.29 -20.01 -29.71
CA VAL A 78 12.16 -19.06 -29.59
C VAL A 78 11.20 -19.52 -28.49
N VAL A 79 10.85 -20.80 -28.47
CA VAL A 79 9.97 -21.38 -27.43
C VAL A 79 10.60 -21.27 -26.05
N ALA A 80 11.90 -21.58 -25.91
CA ALA A 80 12.60 -21.44 -24.64
C ALA A 80 12.61 -19.98 -24.14
N ARG A 81 12.87 -19.01 -25.02
CA ARG A 81 12.80 -17.59 -24.68
C ARG A 81 11.40 -17.14 -24.27
N GLN A 82 10.38 -17.62 -24.98
CA GLN A 82 8.99 -17.30 -24.65
C GLN A 82 8.64 -17.82 -23.25
N LEU A 83 9.07 -19.03 -22.92
CA LEU A 83 8.86 -19.62 -21.60
C LEU A 83 9.62 -18.86 -20.50
N GLU A 84 10.89 -18.50 -20.73
CA GLU A 84 11.67 -17.65 -19.81
C GLU A 84 10.97 -16.31 -19.55
N GLN A 85 10.53 -15.63 -20.61
CA GLN A 85 9.84 -14.35 -20.51
C GLN A 85 8.49 -14.46 -19.79
N GLN A 86 7.74 -15.53 -20.07
CA GLN A 86 6.48 -15.79 -19.38
C GLN A 86 6.71 -16.07 -17.89
N ALA A 87 7.69 -16.91 -17.55
CA ALA A 87 8.05 -17.22 -16.18
C ALA A 87 8.48 -15.94 -15.42
N TYR A 88 9.36 -15.14 -16.02
CA TYR A 88 9.77 -13.86 -15.45
C TYR A 88 8.59 -12.89 -15.24
N GLY A 89 7.70 -12.80 -16.24
CA GLY A 89 6.50 -11.98 -16.15
C GLY A 89 5.57 -12.42 -15.01
N VAL A 90 5.36 -13.73 -14.87
CA VAL A 90 4.56 -14.29 -13.77
C VAL A 90 5.21 -14.03 -12.42
N SER A 91 6.52 -14.28 -12.27
CA SER A 91 7.23 -14.03 -11.02
C SER A 91 7.16 -12.56 -10.60
N ARG A 92 7.35 -11.63 -11.54
CA ARG A 92 7.25 -10.18 -11.26
C ARG A 92 5.84 -9.77 -10.84
N LEU A 93 4.80 -10.33 -11.47
CA LEU A 93 3.42 -10.07 -11.08
C LEU A 93 3.11 -10.62 -9.70
N GLN A 94 3.65 -11.79 -9.36
CA GLN A 94 3.48 -12.40 -8.06
C GLN A 94 4.14 -11.55 -6.96
N GLU A 95 5.37 -11.08 -7.16
CA GLU A 95 6.05 -10.17 -6.23
C GLU A 95 5.23 -8.89 -5.97
N GLN A 96 4.70 -8.28 -7.04
CA GLN A 96 3.83 -7.10 -6.89
C GLN A 96 2.53 -7.38 -6.15
N MET A 97 1.97 -8.59 -6.30
CA MET A 97 0.78 -8.99 -5.57
C MET A 97 1.09 -9.16 -4.08
N GLU A 98 2.18 -9.84 -3.75
CA GLU A 98 2.63 -10.05 -2.38
C GLU A 98 2.89 -8.71 -1.67
N GLU A 99 3.59 -7.77 -2.33
CA GLU A 99 3.80 -6.41 -1.82
C GLU A 99 2.47 -5.70 -1.53
N ARG A 100 1.52 -5.73 -2.47
CA ARG A 100 0.20 -5.11 -2.29
C ARG A 100 -0.59 -5.76 -1.17
N GLU A 101 -0.51 -7.07 -1.04
CA GLU A 101 -1.16 -7.82 0.03
C GLU A 101 -0.58 -7.43 1.39
N THR A 102 0.74 -7.35 1.53
CA THR A 102 1.37 -6.91 2.78
C THR A 102 0.99 -5.47 3.15
N ALA A 103 0.93 -4.56 2.18
CA ALA A 103 0.47 -3.19 2.39
C ALA A 103 -1.01 -3.15 2.82
N ALA A 104 -1.87 -3.97 2.19
CA ALA A 104 -3.28 -4.09 2.57
C ALA A 104 -3.44 -4.61 4.01
N TRP A 105 -2.68 -5.63 4.40
CA TRP A 105 -2.66 -6.13 5.78
C TRP A 105 -2.19 -5.08 6.78
N ALA A 106 -1.14 -4.33 6.45
CA ALA A 106 -0.66 -3.23 7.29
C ALA A 106 -1.74 -2.16 7.49
N LEU A 107 -2.40 -1.73 6.41
CA LEU A 107 -3.50 -0.75 6.47
C LEU A 107 -4.70 -1.29 7.26
N ALA A 108 -5.06 -2.56 7.08
CA ALA A 108 -6.15 -3.20 7.83
C ALA A 108 -5.84 -3.20 9.34
N SER A 109 -4.60 -3.50 9.72
CA SER A 109 -4.16 -3.48 11.13
C SER A 109 -4.22 -2.07 11.74
N GLN A 110 -3.82 -1.06 10.98
CA GLN A 110 -3.88 0.35 11.40
C GLN A 110 -5.34 0.80 11.57
N LEU A 111 -6.21 0.47 10.63
CA LEU A 111 -7.64 0.77 10.73
C LEU A 111 -8.28 0.08 11.94
N GLN A 112 -7.91 -1.16 12.23
CA GLN A 112 -8.41 -1.86 13.40
C GLN A 112 -7.95 -1.19 14.70
N ARG A 113 -6.69 -0.75 14.77
CA ARG A 113 -6.16 0.00 15.91
C ARG A 113 -6.92 1.31 16.12
N LEU A 114 -7.07 2.12 15.06
CA LEU A 114 -7.81 3.38 15.13
C LEU A 114 -9.27 3.17 15.53
N ARG A 115 -9.91 2.09 15.09
CA ARG A 115 -11.26 1.72 15.53
C ARG A 115 -11.31 1.46 17.03
N LYS A 116 -10.36 0.69 17.58
CA LYS A 116 -10.27 0.43 19.03
C LYS A 116 -10.04 1.71 19.84
N GLU A 117 -9.14 2.58 19.38
CA GLU A 117 -8.88 3.87 20.02
C GLU A 117 -10.13 4.75 20.04
N ARG A 118 -10.86 4.83 18.92
CA ARG A 118 -12.14 5.53 18.84
C ARG A 118 -13.19 4.94 19.79
N ASP A 119 -13.31 3.62 19.86
CA ASP A 119 -14.30 2.97 20.75
C ASP A 119 -14.00 3.22 22.24
N LEU A 120 -12.71 3.27 22.60
CA LEU A 120 -12.28 3.65 23.95
C LEU A 120 -12.68 5.10 24.28
N LEU A 121 -12.37 6.05 23.40
CA LEU A 121 -12.72 7.46 23.59
C LEU A 121 -14.24 7.67 23.66
N VAL A 122 -15.01 6.99 22.82
CA VAL A 122 -16.47 7.03 22.86
C VAL A 122 -17.00 6.52 24.20
N SER A 123 -16.40 5.47 24.75
CA SER A 123 -16.80 4.92 26.06
C SER A 123 -16.47 5.88 27.21
N GLN A 124 -15.30 6.54 27.16
CA GLN A 124 -14.92 7.56 28.14
C GLN A 124 -15.85 8.78 28.09
N LEU A 125 -16.14 9.29 26.89
CA LEU A 125 -17.04 10.42 26.70
C LEU A 125 -18.46 10.11 27.18
N ARG A 126 -18.91 8.86 26.98
CA ARG A 126 -20.18 8.38 27.52
C ARG A 126 -20.14 8.48 29.04
N GLY A 127 -19.17 7.85 29.70
CA GLY A 127 -19.02 7.89 31.16
C GLY A 127 -19.02 9.31 31.74
N VAL A 128 -18.21 10.22 31.18
CA VAL A 128 -18.17 11.64 31.60
C VAL A 128 -19.53 12.32 31.45
N ARG A 129 -20.29 12.00 30.40
CA ARG A 129 -21.64 12.53 30.19
C ARG A 129 -22.62 12.02 31.25
N GLU A 130 -22.54 10.74 31.63
CA GLU A 130 -23.38 10.21 32.70
C GLU A 130 -23.02 10.83 34.06
N ASP A 131 -21.74 11.00 34.36
CA ASP A 131 -21.28 11.65 35.60
C ASP A 131 -21.79 13.10 35.68
N LEU A 132 -21.68 13.86 34.58
CA LEU A 132 -22.21 15.22 34.50
C LEU A 132 -23.72 15.25 34.73
N ARG A 133 -24.45 14.31 34.12
CA ARG A 133 -25.91 14.21 34.30
C ARG A 133 -26.28 13.90 35.74
N GLN A 134 -25.53 13.02 36.41
CA GLN A 134 -25.75 12.72 37.82
C GLN A 134 -25.51 13.96 38.69
N ALA A 135 -24.40 14.67 38.49
CA ALA A 135 -24.09 15.89 39.24
C ALA A 135 -25.15 17.00 39.05
N LEU A 136 -25.71 17.13 37.84
CA LEU A 136 -26.81 18.06 37.57
C LEU A 136 -28.09 17.66 38.32
N ASN A 137 -28.47 16.39 38.29
CA ASN A 137 -29.62 15.88 39.04
C ASN A 137 -29.44 16.10 40.55
N ASP A 138 -28.23 15.86 41.07
CA ASP A 138 -27.90 16.07 42.47
C ASP A 138 -28.04 17.55 42.83
N CYS A 139 -27.52 18.47 42.01
CA CYS A 139 -27.69 19.92 42.20
C CYS A 139 -29.16 20.36 42.16
N GLU A 140 -29.95 19.82 41.23
CA GLU A 140 -31.39 20.08 41.16
C GLU A 140 -32.13 19.55 42.39
N SER A 141 -31.76 18.37 42.88
CA SER A 141 -32.32 17.80 44.10
C SER A 141 -31.99 18.69 45.30
N MET A 142 -30.73 19.13 45.46
CA MET A 142 -30.31 20.05 46.52
C MET A 142 -31.08 21.37 46.45
N ARG A 143 -31.21 21.95 45.25
CA ARG A 143 -32.00 23.18 45.04
C ARG A 143 -33.47 23.00 45.44
N ARG A 144 -34.05 21.82 45.21
CA ARG A 144 -35.43 21.49 45.61
C ARG A 144 -35.59 21.40 47.14
N TRP A 145 -34.55 21.03 47.87
CA TRP A 145 -34.56 20.97 49.35
C TRP A 145 -34.29 22.32 50.04
N GLN A 146 -33.87 23.36 49.30
CA GLN A 146 -33.56 24.70 49.85
C GLN A 146 -34.74 25.55 50.40
N PRO A 147 -36.05 25.24 50.21
CA PRO A 147 -37.12 26.02 50.87
C PRO A 147 -37.37 25.74 52.37
N ALA A 148 -36.68 24.78 53.02
CA ALA A 148 -36.97 24.42 54.41
C ALA A 148 -36.17 25.24 55.46
N GLU A 149 -35.02 25.80 55.11
CA GLU A 149 -34.17 26.53 56.08
C GLU A 149 -34.49 28.03 56.18
N ARG A 150 -35.26 28.59 55.24
CA ARG A 150 -35.62 30.02 55.26
C ARG A 150 -36.64 30.40 56.33
N TRP A 151 -37.39 29.43 56.87
CA TRP A 151 -38.44 29.68 57.86
C TRP A 151 -37.94 29.65 59.31
N SER A 152 -36.64 29.44 59.55
CA SER A 152 -36.08 29.38 60.92
C SER A 152 -35.36 30.66 61.36
N GLN A 153 -35.19 31.66 60.49
CA GLN A 153 -34.48 32.91 60.82
C GLN A 153 -35.38 34.16 60.95
N GLU A 154 -36.69 34.06 60.68
CA GLU A 154 -37.60 35.23 60.72
C GLU A 154 -38.37 35.38 62.06
N VAL A 155 -37.98 34.66 63.13
CA VAL A 155 -38.70 34.70 64.43
C VAL A 155 -37.88 35.27 65.60
N VAL A 156 -36.61 35.65 65.40
CA VAL A 156 -35.81 36.26 66.49
C VAL A 156 -35.08 37.49 65.98
N THR A 157 -35.74 38.64 65.99
CA THR A 157 -35.16 39.96 66.33
C THR A 157 -36.22 41.05 66.22
N GLU A 158 -37.13 41.10 67.20
CA GLU A 158 -37.91 42.33 67.43
C GLU A 158 -38.08 42.58 68.93
N SER A 159 -37.22 43.45 69.50
CA SER A 159 -37.39 44.21 70.75
C SER A 159 -36.10 45.00 71.07
N ARG A 160 -35.94 46.25 70.59
CA ARG A 160 -36.18 47.56 71.28
C ARG A 160 -34.85 48.31 71.59
N PRO A 161 -34.82 49.64 71.83
CA PRO A 161 -33.99 50.54 71.01
C PRO A 161 -32.95 51.39 71.78
N GLN A 162 -32.02 51.94 70.98
CA GLN A 162 -31.27 53.21 71.14
C GLN A 162 -30.37 53.41 72.39
N ARG A 163 -29.05 53.52 72.17
CA ARG A 163 -28.32 54.81 72.03
C ARG A 163 -26.80 54.61 71.84
N LEU A 164 -26.29 55.32 70.82
CA LEU A 164 -25.02 56.06 70.72
C LEU A 164 -23.73 55.51 71.37
N GLY A 165 -22.71 55.29 70.55
CA GLY A 165 -21.32 55.24 71.02
C GLY A 165 -20.30 54.69 70.01
N VAL A 166 -19.69 55.60 69.25
CA VAL A 166 -18.29 55.63 68.77
C VAL A 166 -17.69 54.43 67.98
N GLN A 167 -17.16 54.82 66.81
CA GLN A 167 -16.26 54.16 65.85
C GLN A 167 -15.26 53.13 66.38
N PHE A 168 -14.91 52.12 65.57
CA PHE A 168 -13.53 51.82 65.13
C PHE A 168 -13.53 50.84 63.93
N TYR A 169 -12.56 51.02 63.04
CA TYR A 169 -12.35 50.36 61.75
C TYR A 169 -12.11 48.84 61.87
N ASN A 170 -12.55 48.06 60.88
CA ASN A 170 -11.65 47.12 60.20
C ASN A 170 -12.22 46.57 58.89
N THR A 171 -11.41 46.76 57.86
CA THR A 171 -11.45 46.19 56.52
C THR A 171 -11.34 44.66 56.55
N SER A 172 -12.20 43.97 55.81
CA SER A 172 -11.86 42.68 55.21
C SER A 172 -12.46 42.60 53.81
N SER A 173 -11.56 42.80 52.86
CA SER A 173 -11.77 42.80 51.43
C SER A 173 -12.20 41.42 50.95
N ILE A 174 -13.29 41.39 50.18
CA ILE A 174 -13.71 40.26 49.36
C ILE A 174 -12.64 40.08 48.27
N TYR A 175 -11.91 38.97 48.27
CA TYR A 175 -11.16 38.52 47.10
C TYR A 175 -11.98 37.44 46.38
N CYS A 176 -12.66 37.85 45.32
CA CYS A 176 -13.10 36.95 44.26
C CYS A 176 -11.86 36.47 43.49
N ILE A 177 -11.51 35.19 43.62
CA ILE A 177 -10.54 34.58 42.71
C ILE A 177 -11.28 34.28 41.39
N VAL A 178 -11.24 35.26 40.49
CA VAL A 178 -11.49 35.05 39.06
C VAL A 178 -10.19 34.53 38.46
N CYS A 179 -10.03 33.20 38.39
CA CYS A 179 -9.05 32.61 37.49
C CYS A 179 -9.69 32.44 36.11
N SER A 180 -9.31 33.36 35.22
CA SER A 180 -9.51 33.30 33.78
C SER A 180 -8.79 32.10 33.14
N PRO A 181 -9.22 31.65 31.94
CA PRO A 181 -8.80 30.39 31.32
C PRO A 181 -7.40 30.47 30.68
N PRO A 182 -6.69 29.34 30.47
CA PRO A 182 -5.48 29.35 29.68
C PRO A 182 -5.79 29.55 28.20
N LYS A 183 -5.13 30.56 27.63
CA LYS A 183 -5.09 30.92 26.21
C LYS A 183 -4.66 29.72 25.37
N VAL A 184 -5.50 29.35 24.41
CA VAL A 184 -5.16 28.45 23.30
C VAL A 184 -4.31 29.24 22.31
N SER A 185 -3.02 28.91 22.19
CA SER A 185 -2.18 29.38 21.09
C SER A 185 -2.37 28.45 19.88
N PHE A 186 -3.27 28.83 18.99
CA PHE A 186 -3.23 28.36 17.60
C PHE A 186 -2.07 29.05 16.90
N SER A 187 -1.06 28.29 16.50
CA SER A 187 -0.13 28.69 15.45
C SER A 187 0.24 27.48 14.61
N SER A 188 0.09 27.67 13.30
CA SER A 188 0.63 26.85 12.21
C SER A 188 -0.10 25.55 11.88
N ILE A 189 -1.31 25.72 11.36
CA ILE A 189 -1.75 24.98 10.17
C ILE A 189 -0.84 25.43 9.01
N THR A 190 0.13 24.59 8.63
CA THR A 190 0.75 24.68 7.31
C THR A 190 0.22 23.54 6.47
N ILE A 191 -0.81 23.89 5.70
CA ILE A 191 -1.23 23.19 4.49
C ILE A 191 -0.05 23.21 3.53
N CYS A 192 0.51 22.04 3.22
CA CYS A 192 1.28 21.84 2.00
C CYS A 192 0.52 20.84 1.12
N LEU A 193 -0.50 21.38 0.46
CA LEU A 193 -1.00 20.89 -0.82
C LEU A 193 0.07 21.22 -1.87
N MET A 194 0.81 20.21 -2.32
CA MET A 194 1.44 20.22 -3.65
C MET A 194 1.15 18.85 -4.28
N HIS A 195 0.10 18.79 -5.09
CA HIS A 195 0.12 18.97 -6.54
C HIS A 195 0.37 17.65 -7.28
N PHE A 196 -0.75 17.05 -7.67
CA PHE A 196 -0.88 16.08 -8.73
C PHE A 196 -0.68 16.81 -10.07
N THR A 197 0.23 16.35 -10.93
CA THR A 197 0.16 16.59 -12.39
C THR A 197 0.98 15.53 -13.14
N LEU A 198 0.24 14.61 -13.78
CA LEU A 198 0.43 14.07 -15.13
C LEU A 198 1.81 14.28 -15.80
N PHE A 199 2.58 13.21 -15.96
CA PHE A 199 3.00 12.64 -17.25
C PHE A 199 3.50 11.20 -17.05
#